data_AF-F4KKZ4-F1
#
_entry.id   AF-F4KKZ4-F1
#
_cell.length_a   1.000
_cell.length_b   1.000
_cell.length_c   1.000
_cell.angle_alpha   90.00
_cell.angle_beta   90.00
_cell.angle_gamma   90.00
#
_symmetry.space_group_name_H-M   'P 1'
#
loop_
_entity.id
_entity.type
_entity.pdbx_description
1 polymer ?
#
loop_
_entity_poly.entity_id
_entity_poly.type
_entity_poly.pdbx_seq_one_letter_code
_entity_poly.pdbx_strand_id
1 'polypeptide(L)'
;MTRDELIKQCRYYKGEEECPFDGVDQDKTAFWSYEYIWVNKFKGDYIDEQMTQSSYLAFPPVAMANRGEFSSVPVSLQQLLFNRYVHWLGGYQSLEEDVASFVTWLQRTYLQE
;
A
#
# COMPACT_ATOMS: atom_id res chain seq x y z
N MET A 1 16.91 3.76 -5.94
CA MET A 1 16.69 4.37 -4.62
C MET A 1 17.50 3.62 -3.58
N THR A 2 18.05 4.32 -2.60
CA THR A 2 18.64 3.72 -1.41
C THR A 2 17.55 3.28 -0.43
N ARG A 3 17.90 2.41 0.52
CA ARG A 3 16.97 2.02 1.61
C ARG A 3 16.41 3.23 2.34
N ASP A 4 17.24 4.22 2.63
CA ASP A 4 16.84 5.41 3.40
C ASP A 4 15.90 6.33 2.60
N GLU A 5 16.06 6.38 1.27
CA GLU A 5 15.12 7.10 0.39
C GLU A 5 13.74 6.43 0.35
N LEU A 6 13.69 5.09 0.42
CA LEU A 6 12.44 4.35 0.49
C LEU A 6 11.75 4.52 1.85
N ILE A 7 12.51 4.49 2.95
CA ILE A 7 11.97 4.71 4.30
C ILE A 7 11.30 6.09 4.41
N LYS A 8 11.84 7.13 3.78
CA LYS A 8 11.22 8.48 3.76
C LYS A 8 9.84 8.51 3.09
N GLN A 9 9.51 7.51 2.28
CA GLN A 9 8.19 7.37 1.62
C GLN A 9 7.21 6.52 2.44
N CYS A 10 7.68 5.88 3.52
CA CYS A 10 6.89 5.02 4.39
C CYS A 10 6.21 5.83 5.50
N ARG A 11 5.00 5.43 5.89
CA ARG A 11 4.21 6.08 6.94
C ARG A 11 4.46 5.48 8.32
N TYR A 12 4.59 4.16 8.41
CA TYR A 12 4.69 3.41 9.65
C TYR A 12 6.11 2.90 9.93
N TYR A 13 6.80 2.35 8.92
CA TYR A 13 8.16 1.85 9.04
C TYR A 13 9.17 2.99 8.89
N LYS A 14 9.95 3.27 9.94
CA LYS A 14 10.98 4.33 9.98
C LYS A 14 12.39 3.76 10.07
N GLY A 15 12.56 2.47 9.84
CA GLY A 15 13.86 1.80 9.83
C GLY A 15 14.19 1.05 11.12
N GLU A 16 13.23 0.93 12.04
CA GLU A 16 13.32 0.16 13.27
C GLU A 16 13.55 -1.33 12.99
N GLU A 17 14.22 -2.02 13.90
CA GLU A 17 14.41 -3.48 13.79
C GLU A 17 13.12 -4.25 14.14
N GLU A 18 12.37 -3.74 15.11
CA GLU A 18 11.12 -4.32 15.59
C GLU A 18 9.94 -3.35 15.41
N CYS A 19 8.73 -3.89 15.23
CA CYS A 19 7.54 -3.08 15.03
C CYS A 19 7.11 -2.42 16.34
N PRO A 20 7.08 -1.07 16.45
CA PRO A 20 6.70 -0.39 17.68
C PRO A 20 5.19 -0.49 17.99
N PHE A 21 4.39 -0.98 17.03
CA PHE A 21 2.95 -1.14 17.16
C PHE A 21 2.55 -2.56 17.59
N ASP A 22 3.50 -3.50 17.65
CA ASP A 22 3.21 -4.88 18.02
C ASP A 22 2.57 -4.96 19.41
N GLY A 23 1.47 -5.71 19.51
CA GLY A 23 0.63 -5.79 20.70
C GLY A 23 -0.15 -4.51 21.08
N VAL A 24 0.00 -3.40 20.34
CA VAL A 24 -0.67 -2.11 20.61
C VAL A 24 -1.77 -1.83 19.59
N ASP A 25 -1.47 -1.92 18.30
CA ASP A 25 -2.40 -1.58 17.21
C ASP A 25 -2.15 -2.50 16.02
N GLN A 26 -3.06 -3.46 15.82
CA GLN A 26 -2.90 -4.50 14.81
C GLN A 26 -2.89 -3.97 13.37
N ASP A 27 -3.67 -2.92 13.08
CA ASP A 27 -3.71 -2.32 11.75
C ASP A 27 -2.37 -1.64 11.45
N LYS A 28 -1.85 -0.86 12.41
CA LYS A 28 -0.52 -0.24 12.27
C LYS A 28 0.60 -1.27 12.20
N THR A 29 0.50 -2.39 12.94
CA THR A 29 1.44 -3.50 12.83
C THR A 29 1.43 -4.11 11.44
N ALA A 30 0.26 -4.29 10.84
CA ALA A 30 0.13 -4.81 9.48
C ALA A 30 0.74 -3.84 8.45
N PHE A 31 0.42 -2.54 8.53
CA PHE A 31 0.97 -1.54 7.63
C PHE A 31 2.49 -1.39 7.76
N TRP A 32 3.01 -1.34 8.99
CA TRP A 32 4.45 -1.35 9.26
C TRP A 32 5.11 -2.56 8.59
N SER A 33 4.51 -3.74 8.72
CA SER A 33 5.03 -4.98 8.15
C SER A 33 5.06 -4.95 6.61
N TYR A 34 4.02 -4.40 5.98
CA TYR A 34 3.97 -4.28 4.52
C TYR A 34 4.99 -3.27 3.99
N GLU A 35 5.16 -2.13 4.64
CA GLU A 35 6.20 -1.16 4.31
C GLU A 35 7.60 -1.73 4.53
N TYR A 36 7.82 -2.44 5.65
CA TYR A 36 9.08 -3.13 5.93
C TYR A 36 9.44 -4.09 4.80
N ILE A 37 8.49 -4.91 4.34
CA ILE A 37 8.71 -5.85 3.23
C ILE A 37 8.94 -5.10 1.92
N TRP A 38 8.17 -4.03 1.65
CA TRP A 38 8.35 -3.19 0.46
C TRP A 38 9.76 -2.58 0.38
N VAL A 39 10.27 -2.04 1.49
CA VAL A 39 11.62 -1.48 1.56
C VAL A 39 12.69 -2.57 1.50
N ASN A 40 12.59 -3.59 2.35
CA ASN A 40 13.71 -4.50 2.59
C ASN A 40 13.73 -5.69 1.63
N LYS A 41 12.58 -6.22 1.21
CA LYS A 41 12.49 -7.35 0.28
C LYS A 41 12.36 -6.87 -1.16
N PHE A 42 11.40 -5.99 -1.43
CA PHE A 42 11.10 -5.53 -2.78
C PHE A 42 11.93 -4.33 -3.23
N LYS A 43 12.69 -3.70 -2.33
CA LYS A 43 13.57 -2.57 -2.65
C LYS A 43 12.85 -1.43 -3.37
N GLY A 44 11.58 -1.21 -3.02
CA GLY A 44 10.74 -0.18 -3.62
C GLY A 44 10.07 -0.58 -4.95
N ASP A 45 10.31 -1.79 -5.44
CA ASP A 45 9.90 -2.26 -6.77
C ASP A 45 9.05 -3.52 -6.66
N TYR A 46 7.96 -3.44 -5.91
CA TYR A 46 6.97 -4.51 -5.88
C TYR A 46 6.27 -4.61 -7.24
N ILE A 47 6.25 -5.82 -7.80
CA ILE A 47 5.59 -6.18 -9.05
C ILE A 47 4.52 -7.21 -8.71
N ASP A 48 3.27 -6.87 -8.97
CA ASP A 48 2.15 -7.81 -8.85
C ASP A 48 2.10 -8.72 -10.10
N GLU A 49 1.96 -10.03 -9.88
CA GLU A 49 1.98 -11.04 -10.96
C GLU A 49 0.73 -11.00 -11.84
N GLN A 50 -0.38 -10.48 -11.32
CA GLN A 50 -1.69 -10.47 -11.97
C GLN A 50 -2.04 -9.09 -12.53
N MET A 51 -1.44 -8.02 -12.00
CA MET A 51 -1.76 -6.66 -12.39
C MET A 51 -0.52 -5.77 -12.56
N THR A 52 -0.29 -5.33 -13.79
CA THR A 52 0.78 -4.36 -14.07
C THR A 52 0.45 -2.99 -13.47
N GLN A 53 1.48 -2.17 -13.19
CA GLN A 53 1.27 -0.79 -12.72
C GLN A 53 0.45 0.05 -13.70
N SER A 54 0.63 -0.13 -15.01
CA SER A 54 -0.15 0.60 -16.02
C SER A 54 -1.62 0.19 -16.01
N SER A 55 -1.91 -1.11 -15.87
CA SER A 55 -3.28 -1.60 -15.70
C SER A 55 -3.92 -1.07 -14.41
N TYR A 56 -3.18 -1.09 -13.31
CA TYR A 56 -3.63 -0.56 -12.02
C TYR A 56 -3.95 0.95 -12.11
N LEU A 57 -3.07 1.75 -12.71
CA LEU A 57 -3.27 3.18 -12.88
C LEU A 57 -4.35 3.55 -13.90
N ALA A 58 -4.77 2.60 -14.76
CA ALA A 58 -5.84 2.82 -15.73
C ALA A 58 -7.24 2.81 -15.10
N PHE A 59 -7.39 2.26 -13.88
CA PHE A 59 -8.68 2.30 -13.18
C PHE A 59 -9.03 3.75 -12.80
N PRO A 60 -10.21 4.27 -13.19
CA PRO A 60 -10.59 5.65 -12.92
C PRO A 60 -10.50 6.05 -11.43
N PRO A 61 -10.94 5.23 -10.45
CA PRO A 61 -10.79 5.56 -9.03
C PRO A 61 -9.32 5.77 -8.62
N VAL A 62 -8.41 4.91 -9.10
CA VAL A 62 -6.97 4.98 -8.80
C VAL A 62 -6.34 6.20 -9.47
N ALA A 63 -6.66 6.44 -10.75
CA ALA A 63 -6.15 7.57 -11.51
C ALA A 63 -6.55 8.91 -10.85
N MET A 64 -7.80 8.99 -10.35
CA MET A 64 -8.28 10.16 -9.62
C MET A 64 -7.58 10.32 -8.27
N ALA A 65 -7.46 9.25 -7.47
CA ALA A 65 -6.80 9.28 -6.18
C ALA A 65 -5.30 9.66 -6.29
N ASN A 66 -4.61 9.19 -7.33
CA ASN A 66 -3.19 9.51 -7.59
C ASN A 66 -2.95 10.97 -7.96
N ARG A 67 -3.97 11.71 -8.42
CA ARG A 67 -3.89 13.16 -8.63
C ARG A 67 -4.06 13.97 -7.34
N GLY A 68 -4.45 13.32 -6.25
CA GLY A 68 -4.69 13.95 -4.96
C GLY A 68 -4.03 13.17 -3.83
N GLU A 69 -4.84 12.46 -3.06
CA GLU A 69 -4.49 11.87 -1.76
C GLU A 69 -3.37 10.82 -1.85
N PHE A 70 -3.32 10.07 -2.95
CA PHE A 70 -2.34 8.99 -3.12
C PHE A 70 -1.00 9.50 -3.66
N SER A 71 -0.88 10.80 -3.98
CA SER A 71 0.35 11.38 -4.54
C SER A 71 1.60 11.20 -3.66
N SER A 72 1.39 10.95 -2.35
CA SER A 72 2.45 10.68 -1.37
C SER A 72 2.81 9.19 -1.24
N VAL A 73 2.05 8.28 -1.86
CA VAL A 73 2.24 6.83 -1.75
C VAL A 73 2.81 6.28 -3.06
N PRO A 74 3.98 5.63 -3.07
CA PRO A 74 4.54 5.04 -4.28
C PRO A 74 3.62 4.00 -4.89
N VAL A 75 3.50 3.97 -6.22
CA VAL A 75 2.56 3.09 -6.94
C VAL A 75 2.81 1.60 -6.62
N SER A 76 4.07 1.19 -6.54
CA SER A 76 4.42 -0.20 -6.16
C SER A 76 3.98 -0.54 -4.73
N LEU A 77 4.02 0.43 -3.81
CA LEU A 77 3.48 0.25 -2.46
C LEU A 77 1.95 0.21 -2.45
N GLN A 78 1.29 1.05 -3.27
CA GLN A 78 -0.17 1.00 -3.44
C GLN A 78 -0.60 -0.39 -3.95
N GLN A 79 0.10 -0.97 -4.93
CA GLN A 79 -0.20 -2.31 -5.44
C GLN A 79 0.02 -3.39 -4.39
N LEU A 80 1.07 -3.29 -3.58
CA LEU A 80 1.28 -4.23 -2.47
C LEU A 80 0.10 -4.16 -1.48
N LEU A 81 -0.32 -2.94 -1.12
CA LEU A 81 -1.45 -2.73 -0.21
C LEU A 81 -2.77 -3.19 -0.83
N PHE A 82 -2.97 -3.01 -2.14
CA PHE A 82 -4.13 -3.53 -2.86
C PHE A 82 -4.16 -5.05 -2.84
N ASN A 83 -3.03 -5.70 -3.12
CA ASN A 83 -2.88 -7.14 -3.08
C ASN A 83 -3.20 -7.71 -1.68
N ARG A 84 -2.80 -7.00 -0.61
CA ARG A 84 -3.16 -7.36 0.78
C ARG A 84 -4.63 -7.08 1.08
N TYR A 85 -5.19 -5.97 0.61
CA TYR A 85 -6.61 -5.64 0.75
C TYR A 85 -7.48 -6.73 0.13
N VAL A 86 -7.20 -7.14 -1.11
CA VAL A 86 -7.93 -8.21 -1.79
C VAL A 86 -7.80 -9.54 -1.05
N HIS A 87 -6.66 -9.81 -0.41
CA HIS A 87 -6.46 -11.05 0.34
C HIS A 87 -7.28 -11.10 1.65
N TRP A 88 -7.44 -9.97 2.34
CA TRP A 88 -8.03 -9.94 3.69
C TRP A 88 -9.45 -9.39 3.77
N LEU A 89 -9.78 -8.40 2.94
CA LEU A 89 -11.01 -7.60 3.05
C LEU A 89 -11.86 -7.63 1.76
N GLY A 90 -11.23 -7.81 0.60
CA GLY A 90 -11.87 -7.84 -0.72
C GLY A 90 -11.78 -9.21 -1.40
N GLY A 91 -11.81 -9.22 -2.73
CA GLY A 91 -11.66 -10.43 -3.54
C GLY A 91 -12.95 -11.24 -3.73
N TYR A 92 -14.08 -10.71 -3.26
CA TYR A 92 -15.40 -11.36 -3.34
C TYR A 92 -16.32 -10.72 -4.39
N GLN A 93 -15.83 -9.71 -5.11
CA GLN A 93 -16.60 -8.91 -6.08
C GLN A 93 -15.81 -8.72 -7.39
N SER A 94 -16.33 -7.93 -8.32
CA SER A 94 -15.58 -7.62 -9.55
C SER A 94 -14.31 -6.83 -9.24
N LEU A 95 -13.32 -6.94 -10.13
CA LEU A 95 -12.04 -6.23 -9.96
C LEU A 95 -12.24 -4.72 -9.87
N GLU A 96 -13.16 -4.17 -10.68
CA GLU A 96 -13.51 -2.75 -10.67
C GLU A 96 -14.09 -2.31 -9.32
N GLU A 97 -14.98 -3.11 -8.73
CA GLU A 97 -15.58 -2.84 -7.42
C GLU A 97 -14.54 -2.96 -6.30
N ASP A 98 -13.65 -3.95 -6.37
CA ASP A 98 -12.55 -4.13 -5.40
C ASP A 98 -11.56 -2.97 -5.45
N VAL A 99 -11.23 -2.48 -6.64
CA VAL A 99 -10.38 -1.30 -6.80
C VAL A 99 -11.04 -0.04 -6.20
N ALA A 100 -12.33 0.18 -6.45
CA ALA A 100 -13.04 1.32 -5.87
C ALA A 100 -13.12 1.25 -4.34
N SER A 101 -13.38 0.04 -3.81
CA SER A 101 -13.45 -0.22 -2.37
C SER A 101 -12.09 -0.05 -1.72
N PHE A 102 -11.03 -0.55 -2.35
CA PHE A 102 -9.65 -0.35 -1.91
C PHE A 102 -9.28 1.13 -1.84
N VAL A 103 -9.61 1.93 -2.86
CA VAL A 103 -9.29 3.36 -2.86
C VAL A 103 -9.89 4.05 -1.63
N THR A 104 -11.16 3.74 -1.34
CA THR A 104 -11.87 4.25 -0.15
C THR A 104 -11.23 3.75 1.15
N TRP A 105 -10.85 2.48 1.22
CA TRP A 105 -10.23 1.87 2.39
C TRP A 105 -8.84 2.46 2.67
N LEU A 106 -8.01 2.61 1.64
CA LEU A 106 -6.66 3.15 1.78
C LEU A 106 -6.70 4.59 2.29
N GLN A 107 -7.62 5.40 1.75
CA GLN A 107 -7.85 6.78 2.21
C GLN A 107 -8.29 6.84 3.68
N ARG A 108 -9.21 5.95 4.10
CA ARG A 108 -9.77 5.96 5.46
C ARG A 108 -8.89 5.31 6.51
N THR A 109 -7.99 4.43 6.13
CA THR A 109 -7.28 3.57 7.08
C THR A 109 -5.78 3.81 7.06
N TYR A 110 -5.18 3.85 5.87
CA TYR A 110 -3.73 4.00 5.73
C TYR A 110 -3.27 5.45 5.70
N LEU A 111 -4.08 6.35 5.14
CA LEU A 111 -3.76 7.78 5.01
C LEU A 111 -4.20 8.65 6.19
N GLN A 112 -4.92 8.10 7.17
CA GLN A 112 -5.25 8.84 8.39
C GLN A 112 -4.01 8.94 9.29
N GLU A 113 -3.66 10.16 9.71
CA GLU A 113 -2.56 10.45 10.65
C GLU A 113 -2.93 10.12 12.09
#